data_AF-A0A7N2LY14-F1
#
_entry.id   AF-A0A7N2LY14-F1
#
_cell.length_a   1.000
_cell.length_b   1.000
_cell.length_c   1.000
_cell.angle_alpha   90.00
_cell.angle_beta   90.00
_cell.angle_gamma   90.00
#
_symmetry.space_group_name_H-M   'P 1'
#
loop_
_entity.id
_entity.type
_entity.pdbx_description
1 polymer ?
#
loop_
_entity_poly.entity_id
_entity_poly.type
_entity_poly.pdbx_seq_one_letter_code
_entity_poly.pdbx_strand_id
1 'polypeptide(L)'
;MKTRLFGAEPPVLYVLHYLGVKPWLCFRDYDCNWNVDIFQEFASDVAHEKWWKVHDAMPMLFQQFCLLQSKQKAQLEWDRRQAEIANYTDGHWRIKVKDQRLKKCIDTYCSWKSMLKHWGETNWTDEDPFTPTPPAISRASLSRM
;
A
#
# COMPACT_ATOMS: atom_id res chain seq x y z
N MET A 1 14.64 17.86 7.47
CA MET A 1 14.31 19.16 6.84
C MET A 1 13.24 19.02 5.76
N LYS A 2 13.40 18.09 4.79
CA LYS A 2 12.42 17.78 3.72
C LYS A 2 11.01 17.40 4.23
N THR A 3 10.92 16.55 5.24
CA THR A 3 9.64 16.06 5.79
C THR A 3 8.75 17.16 6.38
N ARG A 4 9.33 18.26 6.90
CA ARG A 4 8.56 19.41 7.39
C ARG A 4 7.80 20.11 6.27
N LEU A 5 8.38 20.21 5.08
CA LEU A 5 7.74 20.83 3.92
C LEU A 5 6.56 19.98 3.41
N PHE A 6 6.66 18.66 3.53
CA PHE A 6 5.59 17.74 3.13
C PHE A 6 4.35 17.87 4.03
N GLY A 7 4.55 18.16 5.32
CA GLY A 7 3.48 18.29 6.31
C GLY A 7 2.95 19.70 6.50
N ALA A 8 3.45 20.70 5.77
CA ALA A 8 3.10 22.10 5.99
C ALA A 8 1.60 22.37 5.74
N GLU A 9 1.01 23.19 6.62
CA GLU A 9 -0.34 23.73 6.51
C GLU A 9 -0.29 25.25 6.85
N PRO A 10 -0.59 26.16 5.91
CA PRO A 10 -0.97 25.90 4.53
C PRO A 10 0.15 25.24 3.70
N PRO A 11 -0.16 24.54 2.59
CA PRO A 11 0.84 23.86 1.77
C PRO A 11 1.90 24.83 1.24
N VAL A 12 3.17 24.52 1.51
CA VAL A 12 4.34 25.22 0.93
C VAL A 12 4.77 24.56 -0.38
N LEU A 13 4.57 23.24 -0.50
CA LEU A 13 4.80 22.47 -1.71
C LEU A 13 3.45 22.08 -2.34
N TYR A 14 3.39 22.15 -3.68
CA TYR A 14 2.17 21.86 -4.44
C TYR A 14 2.21 20.49 -5.13
N VAL A 15 3.39 19.86 -5.22
CA VAL A 15 3.58 18.57 -5.88
C VAL A 15 4.49 17.67 -5.04
N LEU A 16 4.09 16.41 -4.88
CA LEU A 16 4.90 15.33 -4.30
C LEU A 16 5.05 14.21 -5.33
N HIS A 17 6.29 13.86 -5.66
CA HIS A 17 6.60 12.71 -6.49
C HIS A 17 6.98 11.52 -5.60
N TYR A 18 6.12 10.50 -5.56
CA TYR A 18 6.36 9.27 -4.81
C TYR A 18 7.28 8.33 -5.60
N LEU A 19 8.55 8.24 -5.18
CA LEU A 19 9.53 7.26 -5.66
C LEU A 19 9.48 5.98 -4.79
N GLY A 20 10.15 4.91 -5.23
CA GLY A 20 10.04 3.60 -4.56
C GLY A 20 8.65 2.97 -4.69
N VAL A 21 8.26 2.22 -3.67
CA VAL A 21 6.92 1.61 -3.54
C VAL A 21 5.87 2.70 -3.36
N LYS A 22 4.79 2.62 -4.12
CA LYS A 22 3.73 3.64 -4.09
C LYS A 22 2.90 3.52 -2.81
N PRO A 23 2.38 4.63 -2.24
CA PRO A 23 1.64 4.59 -0.97
C PRO A 23 0.44 3.64 -0.97
N TRP A 24 -0.28 3.52 -2.09
CA TRP A 24 -1.40 2.58 -2.22
C TRP A 24 -0.98 1.10 -2.22
N LEU A 25 0.29 0.81 -2.49
CA LEU A 25 0.85 -0.55 -2.47
C LEU A 25 1.47 -0.91 -1.11
N CYS A 26 1.74 0.07 -0.24
CA CYS A 26 2.15 -0.14 1.15
C CYS A 26 0.93 -0.37 2.04
N PHE A 27 1.11 -0.92 3.24
CA PHE A 27 0.08 -0.83 4.29
C PHE A 27 -0.14 0.62 4.72
N ARG A 28 -1.32 0.91 5.27
CA ARG A 28 -1.71 2.26 5.68
C ARG A 28 -0.92 2.84 6.85
N ASP A 29 -0.38 1.98 7.70
CA ASP A 29 0.09 2.37 9.03
C ASP A 29 1.40 3.17 9.01
N TYR A 30 2.23 2.99 7.98
CA TYR A 30 3.48 3.72 7.76
C TYR A 30 3.99 3.49 6.33
N ASP A 31 5.00 4.28 5.91
CA ASP A 31 5.61 4.11 4.60
C ASP A 31 6.45 2.82 4.53
N CYS A 32 5.98 1.81 3.81
CA CYS A 32 6.68 0.52 3.73
C CYS A 32 8.07 0.59 3.07
N ASN A 33 8.41 1.70 2.40
CA ASN A 33 9.77 1.94 1.90
C ASN A 33 10.82 1.93 3.03
N TRP A 34 10.45 2.15 4.29
CA TRP A 34 11.35 1.99 5.44
C TRP A 34 11.90 0.56 5.58
N ASN A 35 11.15 -0.45 5.15
CA ASN A 35 11.52 -1.86 5.32
C ASN A 35 12.49 -2.39 4.26
N VAL A 36 12.88 -1.58 3.28
CA VAL A 36 13.74 -2.01 2.17
C VAL A 36 14.87 -1.01 1.99
N ASP A 37 16.12 -1.44 2.19
CA ASP A 37 17.32 -0.58 2.17
C ASP A 37 17.38 0.37 0.97
N ILE A 38 17.17 -0.14 -0.24
CA ILE A 38 17.24 0.66 -1.48
C ILE A 38 16.13 1.71 -1.61
N PHE A 39 15.07 1.64 -0.78
CA PHE A 39 13.95 2.57 -0.82
C PHE A 39 13.90 3.53 0.38
N GLN A 40 14.74 3.35 1.39
CA GLN A 40 14.75 4.23 2.57
C GLN A 40 14.99 5.70 2.23
N GLU A 41 15.75 6.01 1.17
CA GLU A 41 15.96 7.40 0.72
C GLU A 41 14.67 8.09 0.24
N PHE A 42 13.65 7.30 -0.14
CA PHE A 42 12.35 7.78 -0.58
C PHE A 42 11.29 7.76 0.53
N ALA A 43 11.57 7.08 1.66
CA ALA A 43 10.61 6.83 2.70
C ALA A 43 10.21 8.12 3.45
N SER A 44 8.91 8.32 3.65
CA SER A 44 8.37 9.42 4.43
C SER A 44 6.94 9.17 4.90
N ASP A 45 6.76 8.96 6.20
CA ASP A 45 5.41 8.78 6.78
C ASP A 45 4.52 10.00 6.58
N VAL A 46 5.11 11.20 6.59
CA VAL A 46 4.38 12.46 6.33
C VAL A 46 3.83 12.49 4.91
N ALA A 47 4.61 12.06 3.91
CA ALA A 47 4.14 11.97 2.53
C ALA A 47 3.11 10.83 2.38
N HIS A 48 3.35 9.69 3.03
CA HIS A 48 2.44 8.56 3.06
C HIS A 48 1.06 8.95 3.63
N GLU A 49 1.03 9.69 4.75
CA GLU A 49 -0.19 10.22 5.35
C GLU A 49 -0.93 11.19 4.41
N LYS A 50 -0.20 12.06 3.70
CA LYS A 50 -0.80 12.96 2.70
C LYS A 50 -1.50 12.18 1.57
N TRP A 51 -0.93 11.07 1.12
CA TRP A 51 -1.61 10.21 0.14
C TRP A 51 -2.89 9.60 0.71
N TRP A 52 -2.87 9.12 1.96
CA TRP A 52 -4.08 8.57 2.59
C TRP A 52 -5.20 9.58 2.78
N LYS A 53 -4.89 10.87 2.99
CA LYS A 53 -5.91 11.93 2.97
C LYS A 53 -6.61 12.04 1.61
N VAL A 54 -5.87 11.87 0.51
CA VAL A 54 -6.45 11.85 -0.85
C VAL A 54 -7.30 10.59 -1.05
N HIS A 55 -6.80 9.42 -0.65
CA HIS A 55 -7.56 8.17 -0.70
C HIS A 55 -8.88 8.27 0.07
N ASP A 56 -8.85 8.82 1.30
CA ASP A 56 -10.03 8.89 2.16
C ASP A 56 -11.08 9.88 1.63
N ALA A 57 -10.65 10.94 0.93
CA ALA A 57 -11.55 11.88 0.26
C ALA A 57 -12.15 11.31 -1.04
N MET A 58 -11.60 10.20 -1.54
CA MET A 58 -12.02 9.60 -2.79
C MET A 58 -13.35 8.83 -2.61
N PRO A 59 -14.28 8.87 -3.58
CA PRO A 59 -15.48 8.03 -3.56
C PRO A 59 -15.16 6.54 -3.35
N MET A 60 -16.02 5.83 -2.61
CA MET A 60 -15.80 4.42 -2.25
C MET A 60 -15.57 3.51 -3.46
N LEU A 61 -16.23 3.80 -4.59
CA LEU A 61 -16.01 3.07 -5.85
C LEU A 61 -14.57 3.17 -6.33
N PHE A 62 -13.86 4.26 -6.08
CA PHE A 62 -12.47 4.35 -6.52
C PHE A 62 -11.48 3.77 -5.49
N GLN A 63 -11.80 3.82 -4.20
CA GLN A 63 -10.98 3.21 -3.14
C GLN A 63 -10.79 1.70 -3.35
N GLN A 64 -11.73 1.01 -4.00
CA GLN A 64 -11.60 -0.43 -4.28
C GLN A 64 -10.41 -0.77 -5.20
N PHE A 65 -9.98 0.17 -6.06
CA PHE A 65 -8.82 -0.03 -6.92
C PHE A 65 -7.49 0.02 -6.14
N CYS A 66 -7.54 0.47 -4.87
CA CYS A 66 -6.40 0.48 -3.96
C CYS A 66 -6.38 -0.72 -3.01
N LEU A 67 -7.22 -1.74 -3.24
CA LEU A 67 -7.16 -2.99 -2.48
C LEU A 67 -5.87 -3.75 -2.79
N LEU A 68 -5.37 -4.49 -1.80
CA LEU A 68 -4.14 -5.25 -1.92
C LEU A 68 -4.45 -6.72 -2.27
N GLN A 69 -3.72 -7.23 -3.26
CA GLN A 69 -3.66 -8.66 -3.55
C GLN A 69 -3.02 -9.42 -2.38
N SER A 70 -3.32 -10.71 -2.28
CA SER A 70 -2.82 -11.60 -1.22
C SER A 70 -1.30 -11.77 -1.30
N LYS A 71 -0.75 -11.84 -2.51
CA LYS A 71 0.71 -11.85 -2.74
C LYS A 71 1.37 -10.57 -2.22
N GLN A 72 0.80 -9.39 -2.53
CA GLN A 72 1.33 -8.11 -2.06
C GLN A 72 1.30 -8.00 -0.53
N LYS A 73 0.21 -8.44 0.12
CA LYS A 73 0.13 -8.45 1.60
C LYS A 73 1.22 -9.32 2.23
N ALA A 74 1.48 -10.47 1.63
CA ALA A 74 2.53 -11.37 2.07
C ALA A 74 3.93 -10.77 1.86
N GLN A 75 4.20 -10.15 0.70
CA GLN A 75 5.46 -9.43 0.44
C GLN A 75 5.71 -8.32 1.48
N LEU A 76 4.71 -7.47 1.74
CA LEU A 76 4.85 -6.37 2.70
C LEU A 76 5.19 -6.85 4.12
N GLU A 77 4.55 -7.94 4.57
CA GLU A 77 4.84 -8.54 5.87
C GLU A 77 6.19 -9.28 5.88
N TRP A 78 6.59 -9.88 4.76
CA TRP A 78 7.93 -10.44 4.60
C TRP A 78 9.00 -9.36 4.74
N ASP A 79 8.86 -8.24 4.00
CA ASP A 79 9.81 -7.12 4.05
C ASP A 79 9.92 -6.56 5.47
N ARG A 80 8.78 -6.39 6.16
CA ARG A 80 8.76 -5.97 7.57
C ARG A 80 9.58 -6.90 8.47
N ARG A 81 9.45 -8.22 8.28
CA ARG A 81 10.22 -9.22 9.05
C ARG A 81 11.71 -9.21 8.69
N GLN A 82 12.05 -8.98 7.42
CA GLN A 82 13.45 -8.84 7.02
C GLN A 82 14.09 -7.61 7.66
N ALA A 83 13.39 -6.47 7.69
CA ALA A 83 13.84 -5.27 8.39
C ALA A 83 14.01 -5.49 9.90
N GLU A 84 13.13 -6.28 10.52
CA GLU A 84 13.26 -6.72 11.92
C GLU A 84 14.50 -7.60 12.15
N ILE A 85 14.72 -8.61 11.31
CA ILE A 85 15.90 -9.50 11.37
C ILE A 85 17.20 -8.71 11.16
N ALA A 86 17.20 -7.80 10.18
CA ALA A 86 18.32 -6.90 9.89
C ALA A 86 18.48 -5.78 10.94
N ASN A 87 17.57 -5.70 11.92
CA ASN A 87 17.57 -4.73 13.00
C ASN A 87 17.72 -3.28 12.50
N TYR A 88 16.89 -2.91 11.51
CA TYR A 88 16.86 -1.56 10.98
C TYR A 88 16.64 -0.53 12.09
N THR A 89 17.47 0.51 12.07
CA THR A 89 17.62 1.47 13.18
C THR A 89 16.49 2.50 13.27
N ASP A 90 15.75 2.73 12.18
CA ASP A 90 14.55 3.59 12.16
C ASP A 90 13.39 3.01 13.00
N GLY A 91 13.34 1.68 13.15
CA GLY A 91 12.40 0.98 14.00
C GLY A 91 10.97 0.86 13.44
N HIS A 92 10.71 1.25 12.19
CA HIS A 92 9.38 1.20 11.58
C HIS A 92 8.80 -0.20 11.52
N TRP A 93 9.64 -1.23 11.41
CA TRP A 93 9.22 -2.62 11.43
C TRP A 93 8.47 -3.02 12.71
N ARG A 94 8.61 -2.25 13.82
CA ARG A 94 7.90 -2.44 15.09
C ARG A 94 6.46 -1.93 15.06
N ILE A 95 6.09 -1.11 14.09
CA ILE A 95 4.76 -0.51 14.01
C ILE A 95 3.73 -1.61 13.72
N LYS A 96 2.73 -1.70 14.60
CA LYS A 96 1.64 -2.68 14.45
C LYS A 96 0.74 -2.30 13.27
N VAL A 97 0.74 -3.14 12.24
CA VAL A 97 -0.14 -2.98 11.07
C VAL A 97 -1.61 -3.19 11.45
N LYS A 98 -2.46 -2.20 11.19
CA LYS A 98 -3.91 -2.17 11.42
C LYS A 98 -4.71 -1.92 10.15
N ASP A 99 -4.05 -1.85 8.99
CA ASP A 99 -4.68 -1.68 7.69
C ASP A 99 -5.87 -2.65 7.47
N GLN A 100 -7.07 -2.09 7.26
CA GLN A 100 -8.29 -2.87 7.08
C GLN A 100 -8.29 -3.71 5.80
N ARG A 101 -7.44 -3.38 4.81
CA ARG A 101 -7.29 -4.15 3.58
C ARG A 101 -6.75 -5.55 3.83
N LEU A 102 -6.10 -5.81 4.97
CA LEU A 102 -5.70 -7.16 5.39
C LEU A 102 -6.89 -8.13 5.51
N LYS A 103 -8.09 -7.61 5.79
CA LYS A 103 -9.32 -8.39 5.94
C LYS A 103 -10.13 -8.49 4.64
N LYS A 104 -9.81 -7.70 3.62
CA LYS A 104 -10.52 -7.67 2.34
C LYS A 104 -9.83 -8.56 1.33
N CYS A 105 -10.60 -9.17 0.44
CA CYS A 105 -10.05 -10.06 -0.57
C CYS A 105 -10.50 -9.68 -1.96
N ILE A 106 -9.57 -9.73 -2.91
CA ILE A 106 -9.82 -9.45 -4.33
C ILE A 106 -9.32 -10.55 -5.25
N ASP A 107 -8.58 -11.53 -4.72
CA ASP A 107 -8.02 -12.64 -5.47
C ASP A 107 -8.88 -13.89 -5.29
N THR A 108 -8.77 -14.83 -6.23
CA THR A 108 -9.36 -16.17 -6.11
C THR A 108 -8.79 -16.94 -4.92
N TYR A 109 -7.49 -16.81 -4.68
CA TYR A 109 -6.82 -17.42 -3.53
C TYR A 109 -6.63 -16.41 -2.39
N CYS A 110 -7.55 -16.47 -1.43
CA CYS A 110 -7.68 -15.49 -0.36
C CYS A 110 -6.86 -15.80 0.92
N SER A 111 -5.60 -16.19 0.79
CA SER A 111 -4.81 -16.61 1.96
C SER A 111 -3.38 -16.07 1.94
N TRP A 112 -3.25 -14.77 2.20
CA TRP A 112 -1.94 -14.11 2.27
C TRP A 112 -1.04 -14.69 3.38
N LYS A 113 -1.59 -15.17 4.49
CA LYS A 113 -0.80 -15.82 5.56
C LYS A 113 -0.20 -17.14 5.09
N SER A 114 -0.93 -17.91 4.28
CA SER A 114 -0.42 -19.14 3.68
C SER A 114 0.68 -18.81 2.66
N MET A 115 0.46 -17.81 1.81
CA MET A 115 1.50 -17.32 0.88
C MET A 115 2.77 -16.89 1.61
N LEU A 116 2.64 -16.14 2.70
CA LEU A 116 3.78 -15.72 3.51
C LEU A 116 4.55 -16.89 4.13
N LYS A 117 3.86 -17.95 4.55
CA LYS A 117 4.51 -19.14 5.12
C LYS A 117 5.44 -19.81 4.11
N HIS A 118 5.08 -19.75 2.84
CA HIS A 118 5.77 -20.39 1.73
C HIS A 118 6.56 -19.38 0.86
N TRP A 119 6.84 -18.20 1.41
CA TRP A 119 7.50 -17.14 0.66
C TRP A 119 8.90 -17.55 0.22
N GLY A 120 9.18 -17.48 -1.08
CA GLY A 120 10.50 -17.84 -1.66
C GLY A 120 10.68 -19.33 -2.01
N GLU A 121 9.68 -20.17 -1.79
CA GLU A 121 9.70 -21.56 -2.27
C GLU A 121 9.40 -21.62 -3.78
N THR A 122 10.11 -22.46 -4.55
CA THR A 122 10.11 -22.44 -6.03
C THR A 122 8.84 -22.96 -6.72
N ASN A 123 7.91 -23.59 -5.99
CA ASN A 123 6.73 -24.28 -6.53
C ASN A 123 5.38 -23.66 -6.09
N TRP A 124 5.38 -22.39 -5.71
CA TRP A 124 4.16 -21.70 -5.27
C TRP A 124 3.59 -20.84 -6.37
N THR A 125 2.26 -20.78 -6.45
CA THR A 125 1.49 -20.20 -7.54
C THR A 125 1.94 -18.76 -7.86
N ASP A 126 2.83 -18.62 -8.83
CA ASP A 126 3.11 -17.39 -9.57
C ASP A 126 2.05 -17.20 -10.66
N GLU A 127 0.77 -17.44 -10.33
CA GLU A 127 -0.29 -17.37 -11.33
C GLU A 127 -0.83 -15.94 -11.47
N ASP A 128 -0.58 -15.44 -12.69
CA ASP A 128 -1.16 -14.36 -13.49
C ASP A 128 -1.28 -12.93 -12.94
N PRO A 129 -0.89 -11.90 -13.72
CA PRO A 129 -1.23 -10.52 -13.43
C PRO A 129 -2.73 -10.34 -13.61
N PHE A 130 -3.50 -10.49 -12.52
CA PHE A 130 -4.91 -10.15 -12.51
C PHE A 130 -5.07 -8.67 -12.82
N THR A 131 -5.57 -8.36 -14.02
CA THR A 131 -6.13 -7.05 -14.34
C THR A 131 -7.50 -6.97 -13.68
N PRO A 132 -7.70 -6.14 -12.65
CA PRO A 132 -9.02 -5.99 -12.07
C PRO A 132 -9.96 -5.48 -13.15
N THR A 133 -10.97 -6.27 -13.50
CA THR A 133 -12.07 -5.78 -14.33
C THR A 133 -12.72 -4.63 -13.56
N PRO A 134 -12.70 -3.39 -14.07
CA PRO A 134 -13.38 -2.30 -13.42
C PRO A 134 -14.85 -2.70 -13.23
N PRO A 135 -15.48 -2.43 -12.08
CA PRO A 135 -16.90 -2.68 -11.95
C PRO A 135 -17.62 -1.94 -13.05
N ALA A 136 -18.64 -2.61 -13.59
CA ALA A 136 -19.49 -2.03 -14.61
C ALA A 136 -20.02 -0.69 -14.09
N ILE A 137 -19.63 0.41 -14.76
CA ILE A 137 -20.20 1.72 -14.51
C ILE A 137 -21.65 1.61 -14.97
N SER A 138 -22.59 1.45 -14.03
CA SER A 138 -24.01 1.58 -14.34
C SER A 138 -24.25 3.02 -14.75
N ARG A 139 -24.36 3.27 -16.06
CA ARG A 139 -24.85 4.55 -16.56
C ARG A 139 -26.30 4.67 -16.10
N ALA A 140 -26.55 5.46 -15.06
CA ALA A 140 -27.89 5.95 -14.83
C ALA A 140 -28.26 6.79 -16.06
N SER A 141 -29.32 6.38 -16.76
CA SER A 141 -29.90 7.15 -17.84
C SER A 141 -30.19 8.54 -17.29
N LEU A 142 -29.53 9.57 -17.84
CA LEU A 142 -29.97 10.94 -17.60
C LEU A 142 -31.36 11.05 -18.23
N SER A 143 -32.40 11.00 -17.40
CA SER A 143 -33.74 11.38 -17.82
C SER A 143 -33.64 12.82 -18.32
N ARG A 144 -33.86 13.01 -19.62
CA ARG A 144 -34.01 14.34 -20.22
C ARG A 144 -35.20 15.01 -19.51
N MET A 145 -34.92 16.08 -18.76
CA MET A 145 -35.91 17.09 -18.42
C MET A 145 -36.16 17.95 -19.66
#